data_AF-A0A812N7R0-F1
#
_entry.id   AF-A0A812N7R0-F1
#
_cell.length_a   1.000
_cell.length_b   1.000
_cell.length_c   1.000
_cell.angle_alpha   90.00
_cell.angle_beta   90.00
_cell.angle_gamma   90.00
#
_symmetry.space_group_name_H-M   'P 1'
#
loop_
_entity.id
_entity.type
_entity.pdbx_description
1 polymer ?
#
loop_
_entity_poly.entity_id
_entity_poly.type
_entity_poly.pdbx_seq_one_letter_code
_entity_poly.pdbx_strand_id
1 'polypeptide(L)'
;MGGRQESSVAESSSLWGSIPSFADMGAHPAVSSALDNVALSIGDVLDAATQDLSEMAGDLKSFVASAVGLEEEPDEEQKAEAASKKVLEAVSPRSRQEAAGAISDFCQKYPAARVRPTTQELEKLWAAIGGLKPVALNSAFYDELSFSNGDTSWQPRLRVLFALEFLFRKDGPGKEVAISVFHQARSLILHLTEVQQCAEKAKEVIRLFSRKE
;
A
#
# COMPACT_ATOMS: atom_id res chain seq x y z
N MET A 1 38.46 -31.74 43.80
CA MET A 1 37.60 -31.75 44.99
C MET A 1 36.98 -30.37 45.14
N GLY A 2 35.64 -30.32 45.28
CA GLY A 2 34.83 -29.09 45.47
C GLY A 2 34.49 -28.39 44.14
N GLY A 3 33.28 -28.34 43.61
CA GLY A 3 31.95 -28.56 44.20
C GLY A 3 31.29 -27.22 44.52
N ARG A 4 30.46 -26.70 43.60
CA ARG A 4 29.22 -25.99 43.93
C ARG A 4 28.33 -25.79 42.69
N GLN A 5 27.24 -26.54 42.65
CA GLN A 5 26.02 -26.19 41.95
C GLN A 5 25.28 -25.16 42.80
N GLU A 6 24.80 -24.07 42.19
CA GLU A 6 23.56 -23.41 42.64
C GLU A 6 22.73 -23.03 41.41
N SER A 7 21.65 -23.78 41.27
CA SER A 7 20.48 -23.62 40.43
C SER A 7 19.75 -22.32 40.74
N SER A 8 19.34 -21.60 39.69
CA SER A 8 18.23 -20.64 39.75
C SER A 8 17.26 -20.97 38.63
N VAL A 9 16.19 -21.67 39.01
CA VAL A 9 15.01 -21.95 38.19
C VAL A 9 14.06 -20.78 38.45
N ALA A 10 13.92 -19.89 37.47
CA ALA A 10 12.88 -18.87 37.48
C ALA A 10 11.62 -19.46 36.86
N GLU A 11 10.75 -19.97 37.73
CA GLU A 11 9.31 -20.13 37.48
C GLU A 11 8.70 -18.76 37.12
N SER A 12 8.20 -18.64 35.88
CA SER A 12 7.27 -17.58 35.50
C SER A 12 6.01 -18.22 34.93
N SER A 13 5.13 -18.57 35.87
CA SER A 13 3.68 -18.43 35.83
C SER A 13 3.01 -18.37 34.44
N SER A 14 2.46 -19.53 34.09
CA SER A 14 1.42 -19.77 33.10
C SER A 14 0.18 -18.90 33.38
N LEU A 15 0.01 -17.81 32.61
CA LEU A 15 -1.12 -16.88 32.72
C LEU A 15 -1.84 -16.67 31.37
N TRP A 16 -1.89 -17.74 30.56
CA TRP A 16 -2.77 -17.82 29.39
C TRP A 16 -3.89 -18.81 29.72
N GLY A 17 -4.99 -18.26 30.20
CA GLY A 17 -6.23 -18.98 30.45
C GLY A 17 -6.71 -19.68 29.19
N SER A 18 -7.33 -20.84 29.40
CA SER A 18 -7.96 -21.69 28.41
C SER A 18 -8.87 -20.90 27.49
N ILE A 19 -8.47 -20.76 26.22
CA ILE A 19 -9.34 -20.34 25.13
C ILE A 19 -10.22 -21.56 24.78
N PRO A 20 -11.55 -21.43 24.76
CA PRO A 20 -12.42 -22.51 24.31
C PRO A 20 -12.14 -22.82 22.83
N SER A 21 -11.96 -24.12 22.54
CA SER A 21 -11.80 -24.67 21.19
C SER A 21 -13.03 -24.36 20.34
N PHE A 22 -12.84 -23.62 19.24
CA PHE A 22 -13.90 -23.23 18.30
C PHE A 22 -14.15 -24.29 17.20
N ALA A 23 -13.69 -25.53 17.41
CA ALA A 23 -13.74 -26.57 16.38
C ALA A 23 -15.11 -27.26 16.21
N ASP A 24 -16.15 -26.84 16.95
CA ASP A 24 -17.46 -27.48 16.88
C ASP A 24 -18.59 -26.44 16.93
N MET A 25 -18.77 -25.71 15.82
CA MET A 25 -20.01 -24.98 15.57
C MET A 25 -20.17 -24.68 14.08
N GLY A 26 -21.04 -25.46 13.42
CA GLY A 26 -21.72 -24.99 12.21
C GLY A 26 -21.45 -25.75 10.92
N ALA A 27 -21.59 -27.08 10.92
CA ALA A 27 -22.00 -27.78 9.72
C ALA A 27 -23.51 -27.51 9.47
N HIS A 28 -23.83 -26.42 8.76
CA HIS A 28 -25.17 -26.17 8.23
C HIS A 28 -25.12 -26.02 6.69
N PRO A 29 -25.66 -26.99 5.92
CA PRO A 29 -25.75 -26.89 4.46
C PRO A 29 -27.09 -26.25 4.06
N ALA A 30 -27.24 -24.93 4.26
CA ALA A 30 -28.48 -24.25 3.85
C ALA A 30 -28.35 -22.72 3.71
N VAL A 31 -27.32 -22.21 3.02
CA VAL A 31 -27.32 -20.80 2.53
C VAL A 31 -26.42 -20.68 1.28
N SER A 32 -26.78 -21.35 0.19
CA SER A 32 -26.12 -21.19 -1.13
C SER A 32 -27.06 -20.61 -2.21
N SER A 33 -28.06 -19.82 -1.84
CA SER A 33 -28.99 -19.23 -2.82
C SER A 33 -29.45 -17.84 -2.42
N ALA A 34 -28.56 -16.85 -2.51
CA ALA A 34 -28.93 -15.43 -2.51
C ALA A 34 -27.86 -14.46 -3.05
N LEU A 35 -26.77 -14.94 -3.68
CA LEU A 35 -25.65 -14.08 -4.12
C LEU A 35 -25.49 -13.96 -5.65
N ASP A 36 -26.46 -14.42 -6.44
CA ASP A 36 -26.45 -14.26 -7.91
C ASP A 36 -27.29 -13.09 -8.42
N ASN A 37 -27.81 -12.21 -7.55
CA ASN A 37 -28.78 -11.17 -7.95
C ASN A 37 -28.31 -9.72 -7.80
N VAL A 38 -27.01 -9.47 -7.64
CA VAL A 38 -26.44 -8.09 -7.56
C VAL A 38 -25.24 -7.96 -8.50
N ALA A 39 -25.40 -8.34 -9.77
CA ALA A 39 -24.36 -8.17 -10.80
C ALA A 39 -24.81 -7.34 -12.02
N LEU A 40 -26.02 -6.76 -12.02
CA LEU A 40 -26.57 -6.07 -13.20
C LEU A 40 -27.26 -4.71 -12.92
N SER A 41 -26.80 -3.91 -11.96
CA SER A 41 -27.40 -2.56 -11.75
C SER A 41 -26.43 -1.43 -11.36
N ILE A 42 -25.13 -1.56 -11.64
CA ILE A 42 -24.16 -0.47 -11.45
C ILE A 42 -23.46 -0.10 -12.77
N GLY A 43 -23.95 -0.62 -13.91
CA GLY A 43 -23.43 -0.29 -15.24
C GLY A 43 -24.04 0.96 -15.89
N ASP A 44 -25.28 1.34 -15.54
CA ASP A 44 -26.04 2.33 -16.32
C ASP A 44 -26.17 3.71 -15.65
N VAL A 45 -25.64 3.91 -14.44
CA VAL A 45 -25.76 5.20 -13.72
C VAL A 45 -24.52 6.09 -13.88
N LEU A 46 -23.38 5.55 -14.32
CA LEU A 46 -22.16 6.35 -14.47
C LEU A 46 -22.03 7.07 -15.83
N ASP A 47 -22.85 6.71 -16.84
CA ASP A 47 -22.72 7.27 -18.19
C ASP A 47 -23.58 8.54 -18.42
N ALA A 48 -24.50 8.85 -17.49
CA ALA A 48 -25.38 10.01 -17.61
C ALA A 48 -24.81 11.31 -16.99
N ALA A 49 -23.69 11.26 -16.25
CA ALA A 49 -23.13 12.43 -15.55
C ALA A 49 -21.96 13.11 -16.28
N THR A 50 -21.44 12.52 -17.36
CA THR A 50 -20.31 13.06 -18.12
C THR A 50 -20.70 13.85 -19.36
N GLN A 51 -21.99 13.84 -19.76
CA GLN A 51 -22.43 14.50 -20.98
C GLN A 51 -22.72 16.01 -20.83
N ASP A 52 -23.00 16.48 -19.60
CA ASP A 52 -23.34 17.90 -19.35
C ASP A 52 -22.14 18.80 -19.04
N LEU A 53 -20.94 18.26 -18.84
CA LEU A 53 -19.73 19.07 -18.54
C LEU A 53 -18.89 19.43 -19.77
N SER A 54 -19.18 18.87 -20.94
CA SER A 54 -18.48 19.22 -22.19
C SER A 54 -18.99 20.51 -22.86
N GLU A 55 -20.20 20.98 -22.55
CA GLU A 55 -20.78 22.16 -23.20
C GLU A 55 -20.33 23.49 -22.58
N MET A 56 -19.85 23.50 -21.33
CA MET A 56 -19.42 24.74 -20.64
C MET A 56 -17.94 25.11 -20.85
N ALA A 57 -17.15 24.25 -21.50
CA ALA A 57 -15.71 24.49 -21.74
C ALA A 57 -15.44 25.26 -23.05
N GLY A 58 -16.47 25.55 -23.86
CA GLY A 58 -16.35 26.27 -25.13
C GLY A 58 -16.24 27.80 -24.99
N ASP A 59 -16.81 28.39 -23.94
CA ASP A 59 -17.07 29.83 -23.89
C ASP A 59 -15.99 30.67 -23.17
N LEU A 60 -14.93 30.07 -22.62
CA LEU A 60 -13.83 30.83 -22.02
C LEU A 60 -12.67 31.15 -23.00
N LYS A 61 -12.68 30.60 -24.21
CA LYS A 61 -11.63 30.85 -25.21
C LYS A 61 -11.88 32.03 -26.13
N SER A 62 -13.09 32.57 -26.19
CA SER A 62 -13.42 33.66 -27.12
C SER A 62 -13.24 35.07 -26.53
N PHE A 63 -13.06 35.21 -25.20
CA PHE A 63 -13.04 36.52 -24.54
C PHE A 63 -11.66 37.15 -24.33
N VAL A 64 -10.57 36.49 -24.73
CA VAL A 64 -9.19 37.03 -24.64
C VAL A 64 -8.52 37.03 -26.02
N ALA A 65 -9.25 37.44 -27.05
CA ALA A 65 -8.73 37.55 -28.42
C ALA A 65 -8.90 38.94 -29.04
N SER A 66 -9.35 39.94 -28.28
CA SER A 66 -9.67 41.24 -28.86
C SER A 66 -9.43 42.40 -27.89
N ALA A 67 -8.17 42.63 -27.51
CA ALA A 67 -7.69 44.00 -27.29
C ALA A 67 -6.16 44.04 -27.18
N VAL A 68 -5.57 44.89 -28.03
CA VAL A 68 -4.21 45.45 -27.96
C VAL A 68 -3.10 44.53 -28.46
N GLY A 69 -2.67 44.81 -29.70
CA GLY A 69 -1.45 44.26 -30.27
C GLY A 69 -0.21 44.74 -29.51
N LEU A 70 0.49 43.77 -28.94
CA LEU A 70 1.90 43.83 -28.62
C LEU A 70 2.51 42.55 -29.19
N GLU A 71 3.51 42.70 -30.04
CA GLU A 71 4.36 41.61 -30.48
C GLU A 71 5.19 41.17 -29.27
N GLU A 72 4.70 40.17 -28.54
CA GLU A 72 5.46 39.47 -27.52
C GLU A 72 6.05 38.20 -28.13
N GLU A 73 7.38 38.17 -28.16
CA GLU A 73 8.20 37.00 -28.45
C GLU A 73 7.74 35.82 -27.58
N PRO A 74 7.52 34.62 -28.14
CA PRO A 74 6.98 33.50 -27.39
C PRO A 74 8.00 32.98 -26.37
N ASP A 75 7.72 33.23 -25.09
CA ASP A 75 8.45 32.68 -23.95
C ASP A 75 8.47 31.13 -23.96
N GLU A 76 9.68 30.57 -24.06
CA GLU A 76 10.02 29.14 -24.08
C GLU A 76 9.71 28.39 -22.76
N GLU A 77 9.17 29.05 -21.74
CA GLU A 77 8.97 28.48 -20.39
C GLU A 77 7.68 27.67 -20.19
N GLN A 78 6.72 27.74 -21.12
CA GLN A 78 5.44 26.99 -20.99
C GLN A 78 5.44 25.60 -21.67
N LYS A 79 6.53 25.20 -22.35
CA LYS A 79 6.62 23.90 -23.03
C LYS A 79 7.14 22.77 -22.13
N ALA A 80 7.76 23.10 -20.99
CA ALA A 80 8.36 22.13 -20.08
C ALA A 80 7.33 21.44 -19.15
N GLU A 81 6.21 22.08 -18.84
CA GLU A 81 5.21 21.51 -17.90
C GLU A 81 4.25 20.50 -18.57
N ALA A 82 3.98 20.66 -19.87
CA ALA A 82 3.13 19.73 -20.63
C ALA A 82 3.84 18.41 -21.01
N ALA A 83 5.18 18.39 -21.00
CA ALA A 83 5.96 17.19 -21.33
C ALA A 83 6.11 16.22 -20.13
N SER A 84 6.15 16.73 -18.89
CA SER A 84 6.27 15.88 -17.68
C SER A 84 5.02 15.05 -17.37
N LYS A 85 3.86 15.39 -17.93
CA LYS A 85 2.61 14.64 -17.71
C LYS A 85 2.38 13.46 -18.65
N LYS A 86 3.05 13.42 -19.83
CA LYS A 86 2.93 12.31 -20.80
C LYS A 86 3.84 11.12 -20.49
N VAL A 87 4.79 11.27 -19.56
CA VAL A 87 5.73 10.22 -19.14
C VAL A 87 5.30 9.56 -17.81
N LEU A 88 4.07 9.80 -17.35
CA LEU A 88 3.33 8.78 -16.59
C LEU A 88 2.92 7.68 -17.58
N GLU A 89 3.95 7.01 -18.08
CA GLU A 89 3.90 5.84 -18.94
C GLU A 89 2.79 4.94 -18.42
N ALA A 90 1.72 4.81 -19.20
CA ALA A 90 0.51 4.13 -18.80
C ALA A 90 0.88 2.72 -18.32
N VAL A 91 0.97 2.56 -16.99
CA VAL A 91 1.32 1.28 -16.40
C VAL A 91 0.22 0.33 -16.82
N SER A 92 0.62 -0.69 -17.59
CA SER A 92 -0.32 -1.70 -18.09
C SER A 92 -1.18 -2.20 -16.92
N PRO A 93 -2.50 -2.26 -17.07
CA PRO A 93 -3.40 -2.76 -16.03
C PRO A 93 -2.94 -4.10 -15.44
N ARG A 94 -2.37 -4.96 -16.29
CA ARG A 94 -1.81 -6.26 -15.89
C ARG A 94 -0.65 -6.14 -14.89
N SER A 95 0.26 -5.19 -15.09
CA SER A 95 1.41 -4.98 -14.19
C SER A 95 0.96 -4.44 -12.84
N ARG A 96 -0.07 -3.57 -12.81
CA ARG A 96 -0.68 -3.11 -11.56
C ARG A 96 -1.35 -4.25 -10.80
N GLN A 97 -2.10 -5.08 -11.50
CA GLN A 97 -2.77 -6.24 -10.90
C GLN A 97 -1.77 -7.27 -10.35
N GLU A 98 -0.67 -7.51 -11.06
CA GLU A 98 0.40 -8.41 -10.61
C GLU A 98 1.11 -7.88 -9.36
N ALA A 99 1.43 -6.58 -9.32
CA ALA A 99 2.00 -5.93 -8.15
C ALA A 99 1.05 -6.00 -6.93
N ALA A 100 -0.22 -5.63 -7.13
CA ALA A 100 -1.24 -5.67 -6.09
C ALA A 100 -1.42 -7.11 -5.56
N GLY A 101 -1.52 -8.09 -6.45
CA GLY A 101 -1.66 -9.50 -6.08
C GLY A 101 -0.47 -10.01 -5.27
N ALA A 102 0.77 -9.72 -5.71
CA ALA A 102 1.98 -10.17 -5.02
C ALA A 102 2.12 -9.56 -3.61
N ILE A 103 1.85 -8.26 -3.46
CA ILE A 103 1.94 -7.57 -2.17
C ILE A 103 0.80 -8.00 -1.25
N SER A 104 -0.44 -8.06 -1.75
CA SER A 104 -1.60 -8.48 -0.95
C SER A 104 -1.45 -9.93 -0.47
N ASP A 105 -0.98 -10.83 -1.33
CA ASP A 105 -0.65 -12.21 -0.95
C ASP A 105 0.37 -12.26 0.19
N PHE A 106 1.42 -11.45 0.14
CA PHE A 106 2.42 -11.37 1.21
C PHE A 106 1.85 -10.80 2.52
N CYS A 107 0.97 -9.82 2.42
CA CYS A 107 0.35 -9.13 3.56
C CYS A 107 -0.71 -9.97 4.26
N GLN A 108 -1.47 -10.77 3.50
CA GLN A 108 -2.60 -11.55 4.02
C GLN A 108 -2.23 -13.01 4.37
N LYS A 109 -1.24 -13.60 3.68
CA LYS A 109 -0.83 -15.00 3.92
C LYS A 109 0.25 -15.07 4.99
N TYR A 110 -0.15 -15.11 6.25
CA TYR A 110 0.75 -15.34 7.39
C TYR A 110 0.18 -16.37 8.38
N PRO A 111 1.04 -17.10 9.13
CA PRO A 111 0.58 -18.03 10.15
C PRO A 111 -0.17 -17.31 11.27
N ALA A 112 -1.23 -17.92 11.81
CA ALA A 112 -2.05 -17.34 12.89
C ALA A 112 -1.24 -16.90 14.13
N ALA A 113 -0.15 -17.62 14.43
CA ALA A 113 0.72 -17.33 15.57
C ALA A 113 1.80 -16.27 15.29
N ARG A 114 1.95 -15.78 14.05
CA ARG A 114 3.06 -14.88 13.69
C ARG A 114 2.67 -13.87 12.61
N VAL A 115 2.60 -12.60 13.00
CA VAL A 115 2.41 -11.49 12.08
C VAL A 115 3.74 -10.99 11.50
N ARG A 116 4.83 -10.99 12.28
CA ARG A 116 6.16 -10.54 11.83
C ARG A 116 6.69 -11.44 10.71
N PRO A 117 7.05 -10.88 9.54
CA PRO A 117 7.57 -11.69 8.45
C PRO A 117 8.96 -12.24 8.76
N THR A 118 9.28 -13.40 8.20
CA THR A 118 10.66 -13.93 8.22
C THR A 118 11.50 -13.35 7.10
N THR A 119 12.82 -13.44 7.23
CA THR A 119 13.73 -13.11 6.13
C THR A 119 13.42 -13.89 4.86
N GLN A 120 13.08 -15.18 4.97
CA GLN A 120 12.71 -15.99 3.80
C GLN A 120 11.44 -15.50 3.10
N GLU A 121 10.42 -15.06 3.87
CA GLU A 121 9.20 -14.46 3.31
C GLU A 121 9.49 -13.14 2.60
N LEU A 122 10.39 -12.31 3.15
CA LEU A 122 10.81 -11.05 2.55
C LEU A 122 11.62 -11.25 1.25
N GLU A 123 12.54 -12.21 1.24
CA GLU A 123 13.27 -12.57 0.01
C GLU A 123 12.33 -13.13 -1.06
N LYS A 124 11.33 -13.92 -0.67
CA LYS A 124 10.30 -14.42 -1.59
C LYS A 124 9.46 -13.29 -2.16
N LEU A 125 9.06 -12.32 -1.34
CA LEU A 125 8.37 -11.12 -1.81
C LEU A 125 9.23 -10.38 -2.83
N TRP A 126 10.51 -10.14 -2.50
CA TRP A 126 11.44 -9.45 -3.38
C TRP A 126 11.59 -10.14 -4.74
N ALA A 127 11.75 -11.46 -4.76
CA ALA A 127 11.81 -12.23 -5.99
C ALA A 127 10.52 -12.10 -6.83
N ALA A 128 9.35 -12.00 -6.18
CA ALA A 128 8.07 -11.83 -6.86
C ALA A 128 7.89 -10.43 -7.47
N ILE A 129 8.42 -9.39 -6.82
CA ILE A 129 8.24 -8.00 -7.27
C ILE A 129 9.41 -7.43 -8.08
N GLY A 130 10.57 -8.10 -8.11
CA GLY A 130 11.80 -7.58 -8.71
C GLY A 130 11.75 -7.32 -10.22
N GLY A 131 10.80 -7.94 -10.94
CA GLY A 131 10.57 -7.70 -12.37
C GLY A 131 9.50 -6.64 -12.67
N LEU A 132 8.86 -6.08 -11.65
CA LEU A 132 7.71 -5.18 -11.80
C LEU A 132 8.13 -3.70 -11.85
N LYS A 133 7.32 -2.89 -12.52
CA LYS A 133 7.58 -1.44 -12.64
C LYS A 133 7.42 -0.75 -11.28
N PRO A 134 8.34 0.14 -10.87
CA PRO A 134 8.27 0.88 -9.61
C PRO A 134 6.93 1.56 -9.35
N VAL A 135 6.34 2.20 -10.38
CA VAL A 135 5.05 2.89 -10.27
C VAL A 135 3.92 1.93 -9.87
N ALA A 136 3.92 0.68 -10.37
CA ALA A 136 2.94 -0.33 -10.00
C ALA A 136 3.09 -0.77 -8.54
N LEU A 137 4.34 -0.91 -8.09
CA LEU A 137 4.66 -1.28 -6.71
C LEU A 137 4.26 -0.16 -5.75
N ASN A 138 4.51 1.10 -6.13
CA ASN A 138 4.15 2.25 -5.32
C ASN A 138 2.66 2.29 -5.00
N SER A 139 1.80 2.15 -6.03
CA SER A 139 0.35 2.10 -5.83
C SER A 139 -0.06 0.93 -4.95
N ALA A 140 0.49 -0.27 -5.20
CA ALA A 140 0.11 -1.46 -4.47
C ALA A 140 0.52 -1.42 -2.98
N PHE A 141 1.71 -0.90 -2.66
CA PHE A 141 2.11 -0.66 -1.27
C PHE A 141 1.27 0.43 -0.60
N TYR A 142 0.97 1.52 -1.32
CA TYR A 142 0.10 2.58 -0.82
C TYR A 142 -1.29 2.05 -0.48
N ASP A 143 -1.88 1.23 -1.36
CA ASP A 143 -3.19 0.63 -1.16
C ASP A 143 -3.23 -0.25 0.09
N GLU A 144 -2.22 -1.08 0.32
CA GLU A 144 -2.12 -1.93 1.52
C GLU A 144 -1.83 -1.15 2.81
N LEU A 145 -1.12 -0.01 2.73
CA LEU A 145 -0.97 0.91 3.86
C LEU A 145 -2.26 1.68 4.15
N SER A 146 -3.01 2.00 3.11
CA SER A 146 -4.28 2.68 3.21
C SER A 146 -5.35 1.73 3.76
N PHE A 147 -6.40 2.29 4.33
CA PHE A 147 -7.59 1.55 4.74
C PHE A 147 -8.63 1.47 3.61
N SER A 148 -8.21 1.67 2.36
CA SER A 148 -9.11 1.82 1.20
C SER A 148 -9.78 0.51 0.77
N ASN A 149 -9.16 -0.64 1.07
CA ASN A 149 -9.73 -1.96 0.80
C ASN A 149 -10.84 -2.37 1.80
N GLY A 150 -11.21 -1.49 2.73
CA GLY A 150 -12.22 -1.75 3.76
C GLY A 150 -11.73 -2.65 4.90
N ASP A 151 -10.50 -3.17 4.82
CA ASP A 151 -9.89 -3.92 5.90
C ASP A 151 -9.27 -2.96 6.91
N THR A 152 -9.73 -3.02 8.16
CA THR A 152 -9.24 -2.21 9.27
C THR A 152 -8.18 -2.91 10.11
N SER A 153 -7.75 -4.11 9.70
CA SER A 153 -6.76 -4.91 10.43
C SER A 153 -5.37 -4.26 10.37
N TRP A 154 -4.65 -4.27 11.49
CA TRP A 154 -3.32 -3.65 11.56
C TRP A 154 -2.22 -4.55 10.96
N GLN A 155 -2.49 -5.84 10.81
CA GLN A 155 -1.51 -6.86 10.45
C GLN A 155 -0.91 -6.67 9.05
N PRO A 156 -1.71 -6.43 7.98
CA PRO A 156 -1.19 -6.13 6.64
C PRO A 156 -0.26 -4.92 6.67
N ARG A 157 -0.68 -3.84 7.34
CA ARG A 157 0.10 -2.60 7.46
C ARG A 157 1.43 -2.82 8.16
N LEU A 158 1.44 -3.59 9.25
CA LEU A 158 2.70 -3.95 9.91
C LEU A 158 3.63 -4.71 8.96
N ARG A 159 3.11 -5.68 8.20
CA ARG A 159 3.91 -6.44 7.23
C ARG A 159 4.46 -5.56 6.11
N VAL A 160 3.69 -4.58 5.62
CA VAL A 160 4.20 -3.58 4.67
C VAL A 160 5.36 -2.77 5.26
N LEU A 161 5.27 -2.34 6.53
CA LEU A 161 6.37 -1.60 7.16
C LEU A 161 7.67 -2.42 7.21
N PHE A 162 7.58 -3.73 7.50
CA PHE A 162 8.73 -4.63 7.42
C PHE A 162 9.27 -4.78 5.99
N ALA A 163 8.39 -4.85 4.99
CA ALA A 163 8.78 -4.91 3.58
C ALA A 163 9.52 -3.63 3.15
N LEU A 164 9.05 -2.45 3.54
CA LEU A 164 9.70 -1.17 3.23
C LEU A 164 11.11 -1.05 3.85
N GLU A 165 11.25 -1.44 5.12
CA GLU A 165 12.56 -1.49 5.78
C GLU A 165 13.52 -2.44 5.04
N PHE A 166 13.03 -3.62 4.64
CA PHE A 166 13.82 -4.61 3.91
C PHE A 166 14.25 -4.11 2.53
N LEU A 167 13.33 -3.54 1.75
CA LEU A 167 13.60 -2.99 0.43
C LEU A 167 14.59 -1.83 0.49
N PHE A 168 14.47 -0.96 1.50
CA PHE A 168 15.44 0.12 1.71
C PHE A 168 16.86 -0.41 1.94
N ARG A 169 17.02 -1.52 2.67
CA ARG A 169 18.32 -2.15 2.95
C ARG A 169 18.90 -2.98 1.80
N LYS A 170 18.11 -3.33 0.78
CA LYS A 170 18.57 -4.12 -0.37
C LYS A 170 19.35 -3.29 -1.39
N ASP A 171 19.40 -1.97 -1.24
CA ASP A 171 19.95 -1.00 -2.18
C ASP A 171 19.34 -1.11 -3.60
N GLY A 172 19.80 -0.24 -4.51
CA GLY A 172 19.36 -0.23 -5.92
C GLY A 172 17.86 0.02 -6.09
N PRO A 173 17.18 -0.68 -7.04
CA PRO A 173 15.79 -0.38 -7.39
C PRO A 173 14.80 -0.63 -6.24
N GLY A 174 15.10 -1.56 -5.32
CA GLY A 174 14.26 -1.79 -4.15
C GLY A 174 14.24 -0.58 -3.22
N LYS A 175 15.38 0.07 -3.04
CA LYS A 175 15.52 1.27 -2.21
C LYS A 175 14.77 2.46 -2.81
N GLU A 176 14.86 2.66 -4.11
CA GLU A 176 14.12 3.71 -4.83
C GLU A 176 12.60 3.55 -4.66
N VAL A 177 12.08 2.33 -4.82
CA VAL A 177 10.66 2.01 -4.57
C VAL A 177 10.30 2.32 -3.13
N ALA A 178 11.11 1.88 -2.16
CA ALA A 178 10.83 2.09 -0.75
C ALA A 178 10.80 3.59 -0.38
N ILE A 179 11.73 4.39 -0.92
CA ILE A 179 11.76 5.86 -0.74
C ILE A 179 10.53 6.50 -1.35
N SER A 180 10.18 6.11 -2.58
CA SER A 180 9.03 6.65 -3.29
C SER A 180 7.72 6.36 -2.55
N VAL A 181 7.51 5.11 -2.11
CA VAL A 181 6.37 4.73 -1.26
C VAL A 181 6.36 5.52 0.03
N PHE A 182 7.50 5.64 0.73
CA PHE A 182 7.56 6.36 1.99
C PHE A 182 7.11 7.82 1.84
N HIS A 183 7.58 8.52 0.79
CA HIS A 183 7.16 9.89 0.52
C HIS A 183 5.67 9.99 0.21
N GLN A 184 5.14 9.08 -0.60
CA GLN A 184 3.72 9.07 -0.98
C GLN A 184 2.81 8.73 0.21
N ALA A 185 3.19 7.75 1.04
CA ALA A 185 2.42 7.23 2.15
C ALA A 185 2.80 7.83 3.51
N ARG A 186 3.55 8.93 3.54
CA ARG A 186 4.13 9.49 4.78
C ARG A 186 3.09 9.75 5.87
N SER A 187 1.96 10.35 5.50
CA SER A 187 0.86 10.65 6.44
C SER A 187 0.26 9.38 7.03
N LEU A 188 0.07 8.33 6.22
CA LEU A 188 -0.41 7.03 6.66
C LEU A 188 0.58 6.38 7.63
N ILE A 189 1.88 6.38 7.29
CA ILE A 189 2.93 5.81 8.15
C ILE A 189 3.03 6.57 9.48
N LEU A 190 2.86 7.90 9.47
CA LEU A 190 2.76 8.69 10.69
C LEU A 190 1.56 8.29 11.55
N HIS A 191 0.39 8.12 10.95
CA HIS A 191 -0.80 7.65 11.67
C HIS A 191 -0.61 6.24 12.26
N LEU A 192 0.09 5.35 11.56
CA LEU A 192 0.44 4.02 12.10
C LEU A 192 1.34 4.08 13.34
N THR A 193 1.94 5.24 13.67
CA THR A 193 2.65 5.42 14.95
C THR A 193 1.71 5.48 16.16
N GLU A 194 0.42 5.76 15.93
CA GLU A 194 -0.64 5.82 16.94
C GLU A 194 -1.29 4.45 17.17
N VAL A 195 -1.12 3.52 16.22
CA VAL A 195 -1.61 2.13 16.33
C VAL A 195 -0.60 1.32 17.16
N GLN A 196 -1.01 0.86 18.35
CA GLN A 196 -0.12 0.23 19.33
C GLN A 196 0.75 -0.89 18.74
N GLN A 197 0.18 -1.74 17.88
CA GLN A 197 0.87 -2.88 17.27
C GLN A 197 1.86 -2.48 16.17
N CYS A 198 1.67 -1.32 15.54
CA CYS A 198 2.52 -0.80 14.47
C CYS A 198 3.53 0.25 14.96
N ALA A 199 3.30 0.84 16.14
CA ALA A 199 3.94 2.06 16.60
C ALA A 199 5.47 2.02 16.52
N GLU A 200 6.08 0.98 17.09
CA GLU A 200 7.54 0.86 17.13
C GLU A 200 8.15 0.70 15.74
N LYS A 201 7.55 -0.15 14.90
CA LYS A 201 8.05 -0.39 13.55
C LYS A 201 7.84 0.82 12.65
N ALA A 202 6.71 1.51 12.74
CA ALA A 202 6.45 2.74 11.99
C ALA A 202 7.46 3.84 12.33
N LYS A 203 7.76 4.04 13.63
CA LYS A 203 8.82 4.98 14.08
C LYS A 203 10.19 4.59 13.53
N GLU A 204 10.53 3.31 13.52
CA GLU A 204 11.80 2.83 12.96
C GLU A 204 11.91 3.15 11.47
N VAL A 205 10.86 2.86 10.69
CA VAL A 205 10.75 3.23 9.28
C VAL A 205 10.94 4.74 9.12
N ILE A 206 10.20 5.58 9.84
CA ILE A 206 10.36 7.05 9.75
C ILE A 206 11.80 7.48 10.04
N ARG A 207 12.46 6.93 11.06
CA ARG A 207 13.86 7.25 11.37
C ARG A 207 14.82 6.79 10.28
N LEU A 208 14.54 5.67 9.63
CA LEU A 208 15.35 5.13 8.53
C LEU A 208 15.33 6.10 7.34
N PHE A 209 14.15 6.55 6.93
CA PHE A 209 13.97 7.46 5.78
C PHE A 209 14.23 8.95 6.09
N SER A 210 14.33 9.34 7.36
CA SER A 210 14.64 10.72 7.76
C SER A 210 16.14 11.03 7.84
N ARG A 211 16.99 10.00 7.81
CA ARG A 211 18.44 10.21 7.70
C ARG A 211 18.71 10.74 6.30
N LYS A 212 19.03 12.03 6.20
CA LYS A 212 19.51 12.64 4.96
C LYS A 212 20.66 11.79 4.41
N GLU A 213 20.48 11.24 3.22
CA GLU A 213 21.58 10.71 2.41
C GLU A 213 22.48 11.83 1.92
#